data_AF-A0A964Q131-F1
#
_entry.id   AF-A0A964Q131-F1
#
_cell.length_a   1.000
_cell.length_b   1.000
_cell.length_c   1.000
_cell.angle_alpha   90.00
_cell.angle_beta   90.00
_cell.angle_gamma   90.00
#
_symmetry.space_group_name_H-M   'P 1'
#
loop_
_entity.id
_entity.type
_entity.pdbx_description
1 polymer ?
#
loop_
_entity_poly.entity_id
_entity_poly.type
_entity_poly.pdbx_seq_one_letter_code
_entity_poly.pdbx_strand_id
1 'polypeptide(L)'
;MESGSKKLILEYRPWKGQRVASWMPIFSIAREAVYQLFRRKVFWLIYALGLLVFFLYFFGQYLFFWVADQQAEPVVRVGGFGRANPNDMLQFLRGILKMDGSAETFRNFFSFQARALVILLAFAGTTILGEDLIHGTLLFFQSKPRGLRNYLVGKFLAASLVVHLLTTLPALLLFFEICFLESWSRLWTQQRVFWGILGYGVLLNAGLVPLLFASAASVRKTVPMILLWAGLFLLIPSLCMILVEGLGLSPAWRMLDVWGCLECLGERCLGAPTSIPGQRPDLQIKPILAGLSLSLLSVFCLAITRSIYLRGENE
;
A
#
# COMPACT_ATOMS: atom_id res chain seq x y z
N MET A 1 34.14 35.92 53.59
CA MET A 1 32.85 35.24 53.29
C MET A 1 32.83 34.92 51.81
N GLU A 2 33.51 33.86 51.39
CA GLU A 2 33.40 33.34 50.02
C GLU A 2 32.42 32.17 50.04
N SER A 3 31.17 32.46 49.73
CA SER A 3 30.16 31.44 49.45
C SER A 3 30.49 30.84 48.08
N GLY A 4 31.33 29.80 48.10
CA GLY A 4 31.74 29.03 46.93
C GLY A 4 30.53 28.54 46.14
N SER A 5 30.40 29.08 44.92
CA SER A 5 29.51 28.57 43.89
C SER A 5 29.81 27.08 43.66
N LYS A 6 28.94 26.19 44.15
CA LYS A 6 28.97 24.77 43.83
C LYS A 6 28.82 24.62 42.32
N LYS A 7 29.95 24.49 41.61
CA LYS A 7 29.97 23.99 40.23
C LYS A 7 29.29 22.63 40.27
N LEU A 8 28.07 22.56 39.74
CA LEU A 8 27.38 21.31 39.40
C LEU A 8 28.21 20.63 38.32
N ILE A 9 29.20 19.84 38.75
CA ILE A 9 29.91 18.93 37.87
C ILE A 9 28.87 17.87 37.50
N LEU A 10 28.49 17.83 36.22
CA LEU A 10 27.66 16.77 35.65
C LEU A 10 28.41 15.45 35.80
N GLU A 11 28.15 14.76 36.91
CA GLU A 11 28.72 13.45 37.19
C GLU A 11 28.05 12.42 36.26
N TYR A 12 28.84 11.82 35.37
CA TYR A 12 28.37 10.78 34.49
C TYR A 12 27.88 9.59 35.31
N ARG A 13 26.56 9.34 35.32
CA ARG A 13 26.00 8.12 35.89
C ARG A 13 25.95 7.04 34.81
N PRO A 14 26.73 5.94 34.92
CA PRO A 14 26.66 4.85 33.97
C PRO A 14 25.27 4.21 34.00
N TRP A 15 24.76 3.85 32.82
CA TRP A 15 23.49 3.16 32.68
C TRP A 15 23.50 1.82 33.44
N LYS A 16 22.63 1.69 34.45
CA LYS A 16 22.48 0.50 35.30
C LYS A 16 21.37 -0.46 34.86
N GLY A 17 20.68 -0.17 33.75
CA GLY A 17 19.58 -1.00 33.26
C GLY A 17 20.05 -2.27 32.53
N GLN A 18 19.18 -3.27 32.44
CA GLN A 18 19.45 -4.48 31.65
C GLN A 18 19.63 -4.15 30.17
N ARG A 19 20.58 -4.82 29.51
CA ARG A 19 20.77 -4.72 28.06
C ARG A 19 19.61 -5.44 27.38
N VAL A 20 18.73 -4.68 26.74
CA VAL A 20 17.65 -5.22 25.92
C VAL A 20 18.19 -5.81 24.61
N ALA A 21 17.49 -6.81 24.07
CA ALA A 21 17.86 -7.47 22.83
C ALA A 21 17.94 -6.48 21.65
N SER A 22 18.89 -6.70 20.73
CA SER A 22 19.20 -5.78 19.61
C SER A 22 18.02 -5.48 18.67
N TRP A 23 16.95 -6.28 18.71
CA TRP A 23 15.76 -6.14 17.84
C TRP A 23 14.63 -5.35 18.49
N MET A 24 14.57 -5.23 19.83
CA MET A 24 13.53 -4.46 20.54
C MET A 24 13.44 -2.98 20.15
N PRO A 25 14.56 -2.27 19.86
CA PRO A 25 14.49 -0.89 19.39
C PRO A 25 13.71 -0.74 18.08
N ILE A 26 13.72 -1.75 17.20
CA ILE A 26 13.01 -1.73 15.92
C ILE A 26 11.51 -1.55 16.14
N PHE A 27 10.92 -2.33 17.04
CA PHE A 27 9.49 -2.24 17.36
C PHE A 27 9.13 -0.92 18.05
N SER A 28 10.01 -0.41 18.90
CA SER A 28 9.80 0.87 19.57
C SER A 28 9.76 2.03 18.57
N ILE A 29 10.69 2.03 17.59
CA ILE A 29 10.73 3.01 16.50
C ILE A 29 9.51 2.87 15.60
N ALA A 30 9.14 1.64 15.22
CA ALA A 30 7.96 1.39 14.41
C ALA A 30 6.68 1.89 15.10
N ARG A 31 6.49 1.57 16.39
CA ARG A 31 5.35 2.03 17.18
C ARG A 31 5.27 3.54 17.24
N GLU A 32 6.38 4.22 17.50
CA GLU A 32 6.41 5.68 17.55
C GLU A 32 6.08 6.32 16.19
N ALA A 33 6.62 5.77 15.10
CA ALA A 33 6.31 6.25 13.75
C ALA A 33 4.82 6.07 13.39
N VAL A 34 4.23 4.92 13.74
CA VAL A 34 2.79 4.67 13.56
C VAL A 34 1.97 5.63 14.41
N TYR A 35 2.38 5.86 15.66
CA TYR A 35 1.69 6.76 16.57
C TYR A 35 1.68 8.21 16.07
N GLN A 36 2.81 8.69 15.57
CA GLN A 36 2.93 10.02 14.97
C GLN A 36 2.03 10.17 13.74
N LEU A 37 1.94 9.12 12.91
CA LEU A 37 1.05 9.09 11.75
C LEU A 37 -0.42 9.14 12.18
N PHE A 38 -0.82 8.28 13.12
CA PHE A 38 -2.21 8.15 13.58
C PHE A 38 -2.69 9.36 14.38
N ARG A 39 -1.80 10.21 14.90
CA ARG A 39 -2.19 11.49 15.51
C ARG A 39 -2.64 12.53 14.49
N ARG A 40 -2.35 12.36 13.19
CA ARG A 40 -2.72 13.35 12.16
C ARG A 40 -4.15 13.18 11.70
N LYS A 41 -4.96 14.23 11.83
CA LYS A 41 -6.35 14.23 11.33
C LYS A 41 -6.43 13.99 9.82
N VAL A 42 -5.48 14.54 9.06
CA VAL A 42 -5.39 14.35 7.60
C VAL A 42 -5.16 12.89 7.23
N PHE A 43 -4.38 12.14 8.03
CA PHE A 43 -4.20 10.70 7.81
C PHE A 43 -5.55 9.98 7.91
N TRP A 44 -6.33 10.23 8.97
CA TRP A 44 -7.64 9.61 9.14
C TRP A 44 -8.64 10.01 8.06
N LEU A 45 -8.59 11.25 7.57
CA LEU A 45 -9.45 11.69 6.46
C LEU A 45 -9.16 10.89 5.18
N ILE A 46 -7.88 10.77 4.79
CA ILE A 46 -7.48 10.02 3.59
C ILE A 46 -7.72 8.52 3.78
N TYR A 47 -7.42 7.99 4.96
CA TYR A 47 -7.66 6.59 5.29
C TYR A 47 -9.15 6.25 5.24
N ALA A 48 -10.02 7.09 5.80
CA ALA A 48 -11.47 6.92 5.72
C ALA A 48 -11.97 6.97 4.28
N LEU A 49 -11.45 7.89 3.45
CA LEU A 49 -11.77 7.94 2.01
C LEU A 49 -11.36 6.64 1.31
N GLY A 50 -10.20 6.08 1.63
CA GLY A 50 -9.77 4.78 1.13
C GLY A 50 -10.64 3.63 1.62
N LEU A 51 -11.12 3.68 2.87
CA LEU A 51 -12.07 2.70 3.38
C LEU A 51 -13.45 2.76 2.73
N LEU A 52 -13.86 3.89 2.12
CA LEU A 52 -15.11 3.95 1.36
C LEU A 52 -15.13 2.94 0.21
N VAL A 53 -13.97 2.69 -0.43
CA VAL A 53 -13.85 1.66 -1.46
C VAL A 53 -14.08 0.27 -0.85
N PHE A 54 -13.49 -0.01 0.31
CA PHE A 54 -13.78 -1.25 1.04
C PHE A 54 -15.26 -1.39 1.37
N PHE A 55 -15.90 -0.36 1.94
CA PHE A 55 -17.33 -0.41 2.25
C PHE A 55 -18.18 -0.62 1.00
N LEU A 56 -17.84 0.01 -0.12
CA LEU A 56 -18.52 -0.21 -1.40
C LEU A 56 -18.47 -1.69 -1.82
N TYR A 57 -17.32 -2.34 -1.70
CA TYR A 57 -17.18 -3.76 -2.04
C TYR A 57 -17.85 -4.69 -1.02
N PHE A 58 -17.74 -4.39 0.28
CA PHE A 58 -18.36 -5.15 1.36
C PHE A 58 -19.88 -5.14 1.22
N PHE A 59 -20.50 -3.96 1.21
CA PHE A 59 -21.94 -3.85 1.01
C PHE A 59 -22.40 -4.32 -0.37
N GLY A 60 -21.58 -4.11 -1.41
CA GLY A 60 -21.89 -4.57 -2.76
C GLY A 60 -21.96 -6.09 -2.87
N GLN A 61 -21.03 -6.81 -2.23
CA GLN A 61 -21.05 -8.28 -2.15
C GLN A 61 -22.23 -8.77 -1.32
N TYR A 62 -22.46 -8.19 -0.14
CA TYR A 62 -23.63 -8.52 0.67
C TYR A 62 -24.95 -8.36 -0.10
N LEU A 63 -25.13 -7.22 -0.77
CA LEU A 63 -26.31 -6.98 -1.62
C LEU A 63 -26.41 -7.98 -2.77
N PHE A 64 -25.30 -8.35 -3.38
CA PHE A 64 -25.29 -9.35 -4.44
C PHE A 64 -25.84 -10.71 -3.99
N PHE A 65 -25.37 -11.21 -2.84
CA PHE A 65 -25.86 -12.46 -2.27
C PHE A 65 -27.31 -12.36 -1.79
N TRP A 66 -27.68 -11.24 -1.17
CA TRP A 66 -29.05 -10.99 -0.73
C TRP A 66 -30.03 -10.98 -1.92
N VAL A 67 -29.70 -10.31 -3.02
CA VAL A 67 -30.55 -10.33 -4.23
C VAL A 67 -30.58 -11.72 -4.87
N ALA A 68 -29.46 -12.46 -4.85
CA ALA A 68 -29.40 -13.82 -5.40
C ALA A 68 -30.35 -14.78 -4.66
N ASP A 69 -30.51 -14.63 -3.34
CA ASP A 69 -31.43 -15.42 -2.52
C ASP A 69 -32.91 -15.10 -2.81
N GLN A 70 -33.22 -13.84 -3.19
CA GLN A 70 -34.59 -13.39 -3.46
C GLN A 70 -35.07 -13.59 -4.92
N GLN A 71 -34.31 -14.29 -5.77
CA GLN A 71 -34.66 -14.51 -7.18
C GLN A 71 -35.98 -15.30 -7.40
N ALA A 72 -36.56 -15.88 -6.35
CA ALA A 72 -37.86 -16.52 -6.41
C ALA A 72 -39.04 -15.53 -6.43
N GLU A 73 -38.82 -14.25 -6.09
CA GLU A 73 -39.87 -13.24 -6.04
C GLU A 73 -39.82 -12.27 -7.23
N PRO A 74 -40.96 -11.96 -7.89
CA PRO A 74 -40.99 -11.19 -9.13
C PRO A 74 -40.61 -9.71 -8.96
N VAL A 75 -40.73 -9.13 -7.75
CA VAL A 75 -40.33 -7.75 -7.47
C VAL A 75 -39.88 -7.63 -6.01
N VAL A 76 -38.61 -7.30 -5.80
CA VAL A 76 -38.02 -7.13 -4.48
C VAL A 76 -38.06 -5.65 -4.08
N ARG A 77 -38.59 -5.36 -2.88
CA ARG A 77 -38.59 -4.02 -2.30
C ARG A 77 -37.28 -3.76 -1.58
N VAL A 78 -36.40 -2.95 -2.16
CA VAL A 78 -35.10 -2.60 -1.58
C VAL A 78 -35.29 -1.45 -0.58
N GLY A 79 -35.82 -1.77 0.61
CA GLY A 79 -36.06 -0.79 1.68
C GLY A 79 -36.90 0.41 1.24
N GLY A 80 -36.54 1.61 1.72
CA GLY A 80 -37.19 2.88 1.40
C GLY A 80 -36.85 3.46 0.01
N PHE A 81 -35.98 2.80 -0.76
CA PHE A 81 -35.46 3.32 -2.04
C PHE A 81 -36.29 2.91 -3.27
N GLY A 82 -37.37 2.15 -3.09
CA GLY A 82 -38.33 1.80 -4.15
C GLY A 82 -38.33 0.33 -4.53
N ARG A 83 -39.00 0.02 -5.65
CA ARG A 83 -39.07 -1.32 -6.24
C ARG A 83 -38.01 -1.41 -7.33
N ALA A 84 -37.07 -2.33 -7.20
CA ALA A 84 -36.04 -2.59 -8.21
C ALA A 84 -36.23 -4.01 -8.77
N ASN A 85 -36.05 -4.15 -10.07
CA ASN A 85 -36.02 -5.47 -10.71
C ASN A 85 -34.72 -6.19 -10.30
N PRO A 86 -34.79 -7.35 -9.65
CA PRO A 86 -33.61 -8.10 -9.20
C PRO A 86 -32.60 -8.38 -10.32
N ASN A 87 -33.09 -8.62 -11.55
CA ASN A 87 -32.24 -8.93 -12.70
C ASN A 87 -31.39 -7.74 -13.17
N ASP A 88 -31.94 -6.52 -13.12
CA ASP A 88 -31.22 -5.29 -13.51
C ASP A 88 -30.15 -4.95 -12.46
N MET A 89 -30.46 -5.18 -11.18
CA MET A 89 -29.50 -4.99 -10.08
C MET A 89 -28.35 -6.00 -10.16
N LEU A 90 -28.65 -7.27 -10.49
CA LEU A 90 -27.64 -8.31 -10.70
C LEU A 90 -26.78 -8.02 -11.92
N GLN A 91 -27.34 -7.51 -13.02
CA GLN A 91 -26.56 -7.09 -14.18
C GLN A 91 -25.64 -5.91 -13.87
N PHE A 92 -26.08 -4.94 -13.07
CA PHE A 92 -25.22 -3.84 -12.62
C PHE A 92 -24.06 -4.34 -11.73
N LEU A 93 -24.37 -5.15 -10.71
CA LEU A 93 -23.38 -5.69 -9.76
C LEU A 93 -22.39 -6.68 -10.42
N ARG A 94 -22.85 -7.50 -11.38
CA ARG A 94 -22.00 -8.39 -12.17
C ARG A 94 -21.26 -7.66 -13.30
N GLY A 95 -21.92 -6.74 -13.99
CA GLY A 95 -21.41 -6.12 -15.22
C GLY A 95 -20.39 -5.02 -14.98
N ILE A 96 -20.58 -4.19 -13.94
CA ILE A 96 -19.74 -3.01 -13.69
C ILE A 96 -18.69 -3.29 -12.60
N LEU A 97 -19.06 -3.99 -11.53
CA LEU A 97 -18.18 -4.22 -10.37
C LEU A 97 -17.67 -5.66 -10.24
N LYS A 98 -18.24 -6.62 -10.99
CA LYS A 98 -17.91 -8.05 -10.94
C LYS A 98 -17.83 -8.57 -9.50
N MET A 99 -18.90 -8.37 -8.73
CA MET A 99 -18.98 -8.65 -7.28
C MET A 99 -19.37 -10.10 -6.94
N ASP A 100 -18.88 -11.08 -7.70
CA ASP A 100 -19.16 -12.51 -7.50
C ASP A 100 -18.19 -13.21 -6.52
N GLY A 101 -17.25 -12.46 -5.96
CA GLY A 101 -16.20 -12.99 -5.09
C GLY A 101 -15.12 -13.77 -5.85
N SER A 102 -15.09 -13.65 -7.18
CA SER A 102 -14.04 -14.25 -8.01
C SER A 102 -12.69 -13.55 -7.82
N ALA A 103 -11.64 -14.11 -8.41
CA ALA A 103 -10.33 -13.46 -8.46
C ALA A 103 -10.40 -12.07 -9.13
N GLU A 104 -11.37 -11.83 -10.01
CA GLU A 104 -11.58 -10.53 -10.66
C GLU A 104 -12.14 -9.49 -9.71
N THR A 105 -13.00 -9.88 -8.75
CA THR A 105 -13.51 -8.98 -7.71
C THR A 105 -12.35 -8.43 -6.87
N PHE A 106 -11.45 -9.32 -6.41
CA PHE A 106 -10.29 -8.93 -5.63
C PHE A 106 -9.31 -8.09 -6.44
N ARG A 107 -9.12 -8.40 -7.72
CA ARG A 107 -8.29 -7.60 -8.63
C ARG A 107 -8.81 -6.16 -8.75
N ASN A 108 -10.11 -6.01 -8.99
CA ASN A 108 -10.73 -4.69 -9.08
C ASN A 108 -10.64 -3.95 -7.73
N PHE A 109 -10.92 -4.65 -6.63
CA PHE A 109 -10.76 -4.11 -5.28
C PHE A 109 -9.34 -3.57 -5.05
N PHE A 110 -8.30 -4.37 -5.30
CA PHE A 110 -6.91 -3.94 -5.16
C PHE A 110 -6.57 -2.75 -6.05
N SER A 111 -7.04 -2.72 -7.30
CA SER A 111 -6.80 -1.60 -8.21
C SER A 111 -7.40 -0.29 -7.68
N PHE A 112 -8.66 -0.29 -7.21
CA PHE A 112 -9.27 0.90 -6.62
C PHE A 112 -8.61 1.28 -5.29
N GLN A 113 -8.40 0.30 -4.41
CA GLN A 113 -7.85 0.53 -3.07
C GLN A 113 -6.42 1.06 -3.13
N ALA A 114 -5.59 0.54 -4.06
CA ALA A 114 -4.21 0.96 -4.13
C ALA A 114 -4.02 2.37 -4.75
N ARG A 115 -5.03 2.92 -5.45
CA ARG A 115 -5.05 4.36 -5.82
C ARG A 115 -5.16 5.24 -4.57
N ALA A 116 -6.01 4.87 -3.61
CA ALA A 116 -6.09 5.54 -2.32
C ALA A 116 -4.79 5.35 -1.51
N LEU A 117 -4.18 4.15 -1.60
CA LEU A 117 -2.90 3.86 -0.96
C LEU A 117 -1.78 4.78 -1.44
N VAL A 118 -1.68 5.03 -2.74
CA VAL A 118 -0.68 5.95 -3.34
C VAL A 118 -0.74 7.34 -2.72
N ILE A 119 -1.96 7.89 -2.56
CA ILE A 119 -2.18 9.20 -1.94
C ILE A 119 -1.79 9.17 -0.46
N LEU A 120 -2.23 8.13 0.26
CA LEU A 120 -1.93 7.96 1.68
C LEU A 120 -0.43 7.82 1.93
N LEU A 121 0.28 7.05 1.10
CA LEU A 121 1.72 6.84 1.19
C LEU A 121 2.48 8.13 0.88
N ALA A 122 2.09 8.89 -0.15
CA ALA A 122 2.73 10.18 -0.43
C ALA A 122 2.68 11.13 0.79
N PHE A 123 1.56 11.17 1.50
CA PHE A 123 1.45 11.92 2.76
C PHE A 123 2.30 11.28 3.88
N ALA A 124 2.13 9.97 4.08
CA ALA A 124 2.79 9.23 5.15
C ALA A 124 4.32 9.27 5.05
N GLY A 125 4.91 9.25 3.85
CA GLY A 125 6.37 9.31 3.67
C GLY A 125 6.99 10.58 4.24
N THR A 126 6.28 11.70 4.16
CA THR A 126 6.77 12.98 4.71
C THR A 126 6.70 13.02 6.23
N THR A 127 5.67 12.43 6.81
CA THR A 127 5.54 12.32 8.27
C THR A 127 6.47 11.25 8.86
N ILE A 128 6.55 10.08 8.23
CA ILE A 128 7.32 8.94 8.74
C ILE A 128 8.83 9.18 8.57
N LEU A 129 9.28 9.72 7.43
CA LEU A 129 10.72 9.88 7.15
C LEU A 129 11.13 11.34 6.94
N GLY A 130 10.30 12.14 6.27
CA GLY A 130 10.65 13.51 5.89
C GLY A 130 10.93 14.41 7.09
N GLU A 131 10.11 14.34 8.13
CA GLU A 131 10.28 15.16 9.34
C GLU A 131 11.57 14.85 10.09
N ASP A 132 11.99 13.59 10.17
CA ASP A 132 13.24 13.21 10.84
C ASP A 132 14.48 13.76 10.11
N LEU A 133 14.42 13.82 8.78
CA LEU A 133 15.48 14.40 7.96
C LEU A 133 15.49 15.94 8.01
N ILE A 134 14.33 16.57 8.15
CA ILE A 134 14.21 18.04 8.26
C ILE A 134 14.73 18.52 9.62
N HIS A 135 14.43 17.80 10.71
CA HIS A 135 14.82 18.18 12.07
C HIS A 135 16.19 17.62 12.50
N GLY A 136 16.88 16.87 11.62
CA GLY A 136 18.20 16.32 11.91
C GLY A 136 18.22 15.25 13.02
N THR A 137 17.07 14.63 13.32
CA THR A 137 16.97 13.63 14.39
C THR A 137 17.72 12.34 14.05
N LEU A 138 18.07 12.15 12.77
CA LEU A 138 18.85 11.01 12.28
C LEU A 138 20.23 10.88 12.96
N LEU A 139 20.86 12.01 13.31
CA LEU A 139 22.18 12.04 13.96
C LEU A 139 22.19 11.23 15.26
N PHE A 140 21.09 11.25 16.02
CA PHE A 140 20.96 10.46 17.24
C PHE A 140 20.99 8.94 16.97
N PHE A 141 20.45 8.49 15.83
CA PHE A 141 20.45 7.08 15.46
C PHE A 141 21.80 6.64 14.86
N GLN A 142 22.53 7.53 14.21
CA GLN A 142 23.88 7.27 13.71
C GLN A 142 24.91 7.16 14.85
N SER A 143 24.73 7.91 15.95
CA SER A 143 25.62 7.86 17.12
C SER A 143 25.71 6.49 17.81
N LYS A 144 24.79 5.56 17.52
CA LYS A 144 24.73 4.23 18.13
C LYS A 144 25.18 3.15 17.13
N PRO A 145 26.02 2.20 17.54
CA PRO A 145 26.35 1.04 16.71
C PRO A 145 25.06 0.27 16.35
N ARG A 146 24.83 0.10 15.03
CA ARG A 146 23.61 -0.48 14.42
C ARG A 146 22.32 0.34 14.56
N GLY A 147 22.38 1.56 15.09
CA GLY A 147 21.19 2.41 15.29
C GLY A 147 20.49 2.78 13.99
N LEU A 148 21.25 3.12 12.93
CA LEU A 148 20.70 3.43 11.61
C LEU A 148 19.93 2.27 10.98
N ARG A 149 20.45 1.03 11.09
CA ARG A 149 19.75 -0.16 10.57
C ARG A 149 18.44 -0.40 11.29
N ASN A 150 18.45 -0.31 12.61
CA ASN A 150 17.24 -0.47 13.43
C ASN A 150 16.20 0.63 13.13
N TYR A 151 16.66 1.86 12.88
CA TYR A 151 15.82 2.96 12.44
C TYR A 151 15.15 2.67 11.10
N LEU A 152 15.93 2.31 10.07
CA LEU A 152 15.39 2.05 8.73
C LEU A 152 14.40 0.89 8.75
N VAL A 153 14.72 -0.22 9.43
CA VAL A 153 13.82 -1.38 9.54
C VAL A 153 12.55 -1.02 10.32
N GLY A 154 12.66 -0.24 11.41
CA GLY A 154 11.50 0.19 12.19
C GLY A 154 10.55 1.07 11.39
N LYS A 155 11.09 2.06 10.65
CA LYS A 155 10.30 2.91 9.76
C LYS A 155 9.70 2.11 8.60
N PHE A 156 10.42 1.10 8.09
CA PHE A 156 9.95 0.25 7.01
C PHE A 156 8.75 -0.58 7.46
N LEU A 157 8.81 -1.14 8.67
CA LEU A 157 7.69 -1.85 9.28
C LEU A 157 6.48 -0.94 9.50
N ALA A 158 6.69 0.31 9.93
CA ALA A 158 5.61 1.29 10.09
C ALA A 158 4.92 1.59 8.75
N ALA A 159 5.70 1.83 7.68
CA ALA A 159 5.15 2.03 6.34
C ALA A 159 4.45 0.76 5.79
N SER A 160 5.04 -0.42 6.02
CA SER A 160 4.45 -1.70 5.64
C SER A 160 3.11 -1.94 6.32
N LEU A 161 2.99 -1.56 7.60
CA LEU A 161 1.72 -1.64 8.33
C LEU A 161 0.63 -0.82 7.65
N VAL A 162 0.94 0.39 7.16
CA VAL A 162 -0.04 1.24 6.45
C VAL A 162 -0.51 0.55 5.16
N VAL A 163 0.40 -0.04 4.40
CA VAL A 163 0.07 -0.79 3.18
C VAL A 163 -0.89 -1.93 3.51
N HIS A 164 -0.53 -2.79 4.46
CA HIS A 164 -1.35 -3.95 4.82
C HIS A 164 -2.68 -3.58 5.48
N LEU A 165 -2.70 -2.52 6.31
CA LEU A 165 -3.90 -2.07 7.00
C LEU A 165 -4.94 -1.45 6.05
N LEU A 166 -4.49 -0.83 4.95
CA LEU A 166 -5.40 -0.25 3.95
C LEU A 166 -5.79 -1.24 2.84
N THR A 167 -4.92 -2.19 2.49
CA THR A 167 -5.15 -3.08 1.33
C THR A 167 -5.40 -4.52 1.72
N THR A 168 -4.40 -5.18 2.33
CA THR A 168 -4.43 -6.61 2.60
C THR A 168 -5.49 -6.99 3.64
N LEU A 169 -5.57 -6.23 4.73
CA LEU A 169 -6.52 -6.52 5.81
C LEU A 169 -7.97 -6.35 5.33
N PRO A 170 -8.36 -5.24 4.67
CA PRO A 170 -9.67 -5.11 4.05
C PRO A 170 -9.97 -6.21 3.01
N ALA A 171 -9.01 -6.58 2.15
CA ALA A 171 -9.19 -7.67 1.20
C ALA A 171 -9.43 -9.03 1.89
N LEU A 172 -8.73 -9.31 2.99
CA LEU A 172 -8.95 -10.52 3.78
C LEU A 172 -10.33 -10.51 4.45
N LEU A 173 -10.77 -9.35 4.96
CA LEU A 173 -12.11 -9.21 5.51
C LEU A 173 -13.20 -9.48 4.46
N LEU A 174 -13.04 -8.96 3.24
CA LEU A 174 -13.94 -9.29 2.11
C LEU A 174 -13.94 -10.78 1.79
N PHE A 175 -12.76 -11.42 1.81
CA PHE A 175 -12.67 -12.87 1.58
C PHE A 175 -13.40 -13.67 2.66
N PHE A 176 -13.23 -13.31 3.93
CA PHE A 176 -13.93 -13.97 5.03
C PHE A 176 -15.44 -13.71 5.00
N GLU A 177 -15.88 -12.53 4.57
CA GLU A 177 -17.30 -12.23 4.37
C GLU A 177 -17.92 -13.19 3.35
N ILE A 178 -17.29 -13.40 2.20
CA ILE A 178 -17.79 -14.35 1.19
C ILE A 178 -17.80 -15.79 1.72
N CYS A 179 -16.76 -16.19 2.46
CA CYS A 179 -16.75 -17.50 3.13
C CYS A 179 -17.89 -17.67 4.13
N PHE A 180 -18.30 -16.59 4.80
CA PHE A 180 -19.43 -16.59 5.72
C PHE A 180 -20.78 -16.63 4.99
N LEU A 181 -20.91 -15.93 3.86
CA LEU A 181 -22.15 -15.85 3.08
C LEU A 181 -22.48 -17.13 2.30
N GLU A 182 -21.47 -17.78 1.69
CA GLU A 182 -21.70 -19.03 0.94
C GLU A 182 -21.45 -20.28 1.77
N SER A 183 -20.20 -20.49 2.19
CA SER A 183 -19.75 -21.70 2.88
C SER A 183 -18.27 -21.62 3.22
N TRP A 184 -17.91 -22.13 4.41
CA TRP A 184 -16.52 -22.32 4.84
C TRP A 184 -15.71 -23.29 3.96
N SER A 185 -16.36 -24.16 3.18
CA SER A 185 -15.67 -25.04 2.23
C SER A 185 -14.91 -24.27 1.13
N ARG A 186 -15.32 -23.02 0.86
CA ARG A 186 -14.66 -22.16 -0.12
C ARG A 186 -13.20 -21.85 0.21
N LEU A 187 -12.85 -21.83 1.49
CA LEU A 187 -11.47 -21.62 1.93
C LEU A 187 -10.54 -22.73 1.43
N TRP A 188 -11.05 -23.96 1.33
CA TRP A 188 -10.31 -25.11 0.83
C TRP A 188 -10.31 -25.21 -0.71
N THR A 189 -11.40 -24.81 -1.36
CA THR A 189 -11.50 -24.88 -2.83
C THR A 189 -10.81 -23.71 -3.52
N GLN A 190 -10.74 -22.53 -2.90
CA GLN A 190 -10.14 -21.31 -3.47
C GLN A 190 -8.92 -20.82 -2.68
N GLN A 191 -8.08 -21.75 -2.21
CA GLN A 191 -6.82 -21.40 -1.51
C GLN A 191 -5.93 -20.45 -2.31
N ARG A 192 -5.96 -20.55 -3.65
CA ARG A 192 -5.19 -19.68 -4.54
C ARG A 192 -5.57 -18.21 -4.37
N VAL A 193 -6.85 -17.88 -4.17
CA VAL A 193 -7.30 -16.49 -3.98
C VAL A 193 -6.82 -15.98 -2.63
N PHE A 194 -6.94 -16.77 -1.56
CA PHE A 194 -6.45 -16.42 -0.24
C PHE A 194 -4.95 -16.11 -0.23
N TRP A 195 -4.13 -17.02 -0.76
CA TRP A 195 -2.69 -16.79 -0.89
C TRP A 195 -2.37 -15.68 -1.90
N GLY A 196 -3.21 -15.50 -2.92
CA GLY A 196 -3.11 -14.42 -3.88
C GLY A 196 -3.31 -13.04 -3.24
N ILE A 197 -4.25 -12.89 -2.31
CA ILE A 197 -4.49 -11.66 -1.55
C ILE A 197 -3.25 -11.31 -0.71
N LEU A 198 -2.70 -12.30 0.00
CA LEU A 198 -1.47 -12.12 0.78
C LEU A 198 -0.28 -11.78 -0.13
N GLY A 199 -0.12 -12.50 -1.23
CA GLY A 199 0.94 -12.29 -2.22
C GLY A 199 0.87 -10.91 -2.85
N TYR A 200 -0.32 -10.43 -3.22
CA TYR A 200 -0.52 -9.09 -3.77
C TYR A 200 -0.22 -8.02 -2.69
N GLY A 201 -0.68 -8.22 -1.45
CA GLY A 201 -0.30 -7.35 -0.33
C GLY A 201 1.22 -7.20 -0.15
N VAL A 202 1.94 -8.32 -0.18
CA VAL A 202 3.42 -8.33 -0.09
C VAL A 202 4.05 -7.67 -1.33
N LEU A 203 3.50 -7.91 -2.52
CA LEU A 203 3.97 -7.30 -3.76
C LEU A 203 3.85 -5.77 -3.73
N LEU A 204 2.69 -5.25 -3.32
CA LEU A 204 2.49 -3.80 -3.13
C LEU A 204 3.49 -3.24 -2.12
N ASN A 205 3.71 -3.95 -1.02
CA ASN A 205 4.67 -3.54 -0.01
C ASN A 205 6.11 -3.50 -0.57
N ALA A 206 6.52 -4.54 -1.29
CA ALA A 206 7.84 -4.67 -1.89
C ALA A 206 8.11 -3.62 -2.97
N GLY A 207 7.10 -3.19 -3.74
CA GLY A 207 7.26 -2.14 -4.73
C GLY A 207 7.17 -0.73 -4.15
N LEU A 208 6.16 -0.45 -3.32
CA LEU A 208 5.80 0.91 -2.91
C LEU A 208 6.62 1.43 -1.72
N VAL A 209 7.00 0.58 -0.76
CA VAL A 209 7.72 1.06 0.43
C VAL A 209 9.18 1.42 0.14
N PRO A 210 9.96 0.65 -0.65
CA PRO A 210 11.28 1.11 -1.07
C PRO A 210 11.22 2.42 -1.85
N LEU A 211 10.24 2.55 -2.74
CA LEU A 211 9.99 3.78 -3.50
C LEU A 211 9.65 4.96 -2.57
N LEU A 212 8.84 4.73 -1.53
CA LEU A 212 8.53 5.72 -0.48
C LEU A 212 9.79 6.20 0.23
N PHE A 213 10.69 5.29 0.57
CA PHE A 213 11.93 5.63 1.25
C PHE A 213 12.84 6.49 0.37
N ALA A 214 13.00 6.10 -0.89
CA ALA A 214 13.81 6.86 -1.84
C ALA A 214 13.23 8.26 -2.08
N SER A 215 11.93 8.35 -2.35
CA SER A 215 11.25 9.64 -2.59
C SER A 215 11.24 10.55 -1.37
N ALA A 216 10.98 10.01 -0.18
CA ALA A 216 11.02 10.79 1.07
C ALA A 216 12.43 11.30 1.40
N ALA A 217 13.48 10.51 1.11
CA ALA A 217 14.87 10.91 1.31
C ALA A 217 15.28 12.08 0.40
N SER A 218 14.84 12.05 -0.86
CA SER A 218 15.16 13.08 -1.86
C SER A 218 14.40 14.38 -1.64
N VAL A 219 13.08 14.30 -1.41
CA VAL A 219 12.19 15.47 -1.50
C VAL A 219 11.87 16.07 -0.13
N ARG A 220 11.73 15.24 0.91
CA ARG A 220 11.54 15.57 2.33
C ARG A 220 10.24 16.34 2.69
N LYS A 221 9.73 17.21 1.81
CA LYS A 221 8.55 18.06 2.01
C LYS A 221 7.28 17.48 1.37
N THR A 222 6.11 17.75 1.97
CA THR A 222 4.82 17.16 1.56
C THR A 222 4.37 17.52 0.15
N VAL A 223 4.37 18.81 -0.21
CA VAL A 223 3.93 19.24 -1.55
C VAL A 223 4.74 18.60 -2.68
N PRO A 224 6.08 18.69 -2.70
CA PRO A 224 6.85 18.07 -3.77
C PRO A 224 6.79 16.53 -3.73
N MET A 225 6.55 15.92 -2.56
CA MET A 225 6.31 14.47 -2.47
C MET A 225 5.02 14.06 -3.19
N ILE A 226 3.93 14.82 -2.98
CA ILE A 226 2.66 14.61 -3.68
C ILE A 226 2.84 14.80 -5.18
N LEU A 227 3.54 15.85 -5.62
CA LEU A 227 3.80 16.09 -7.05
C LEU A 227 4.62 14.96 -7.69
N LEU A 228 5.65 14.46 -7.00
CA LEU A 228 6.46 13.34 -7.48
C LEU A 228 5.62 12.06 -7.64
N TRP A 229 4.80 11.73 -6.64
CA TRP A 229 3.93 10.56 -6.69
C TRP A 229 2.81 10.69 -7.73
N ALA A 230 2.22 11.89 -7.88
CA ALA A 230 1.28 12.17 -8.96
C ALA A 230 1.93 12.02 -10.34
N GLY A 231 3.16 12.49 -10.51
CA GLY A 231 3.93 12.26 -11.73
C GLY A 231 4.13 10.77 -12.02
N LEU A 232 4.58 10.01 -11.02
CA LEU A 232 4.90 8.60 -11.19
C LEU A 232 3.66 7.72 -11.44
N PHE A 233 2.54 7.98 -10.73
CA PHE A 233 1.37 7.11 -10.75
C PHE A 233 0.20 7.61 -11.61
N LEU A 234 0.23 8.87 -12.06
CA LEU A 234 -0.80 9.41 -12.96
C LEU A 234 -0.23 9.80 -14.33
N LEU A 235 0.89 10.53 -14.36
CA LEU A 235 1.46 11.02 -15.61
C LEU A 235 2.18 9.92 -16.39
N ILE A 236 3.04 9.12 -15.75
CA ILE A 236 3.79 8.06 -16.45
C ILE A 236 2.85 7.02 -17.08
N PRO A 237 1.83 6.46 -16.39
CA PRO A 237 0.92 5.51 -17.03
C PRO A 237 0.19 6.13 -18.23
N SER A 238 -0.22 7.39 -18.12
CA SER A 238 -0.87 8.13 -19.22
C SER A 238 0.08 8.31 -20.41
N LEU A 239 1.35 8.63 -20.15
CA LEU A 239 2.39 8.73 -21.19
C LEU A 239 2.66 7.37 -21.84
N CYS A 240 2.78 6.30 -21.06
CA CYS A 240 2.96 4.93 -21.58
C CYS A 240 1.80 4.51 -22.48
N MET A 241 0.56 4.86 -22.11
CA MET A 241 -0.63 4.64 -22.94
C MET A 241 -0.52 5.37 -24.28
N ILE A 242 -0.19 6.66 -24.27
CA ILE A 242 -0.03 7.46 -25.49
C ILE A 242 1.11 6.95 -26.37
N LEU A 243 2.25 6.57 -25.78
CA LEU A 243 3.42 6.08 -26.53
C LEU A 243 3.13 4.74 -27.22
N VAL A 244 2.44 3.82 -26.53
CA VAL A 244 2.24 2.45 -27.04
C VAL A 244 0.97 2.33 -27.88
N GLU A 245 -0.15 2.85 -27.39
CA GLU A 245 -1.44 2.75 -28.09
C GLU A 245 -1.64 3.91 -29.09
N GLY A 246 -1.16 5.11 -28.77
CA GLY A 246 -1.30 6.28 -29.63
C GLY A 246 -0.24 6.33 -30.74
N LEU A 247 1.04 6.15 -30.39
CA LEU A 247 2.17 6.26 -31.34
C LEU A 247 2.66 4.91 -31.88
N GLY A 248 2.11 3.79 -31.41
CA GLY A 248 2.48 2.45 -31.88
C GLY A 248 3.91 2.03 -31.55
N LEU A 249 4.54 2.62 -30.52
CA LEU A 249 5.89 2.27 -30.10
C LEU A 249 5.93 0.89 -29.42
N SER A 250 7.15 0.38 -29.22
CA SER A 250 7.39 -0.93 -28.59
C SER A 250 6.64 -1.08 -27.25
N PRO A 251 6.02 -2.25 -26.97
CA PRO A 251 5.37 -2.53 -25.69
C PRO A 251 6.29 -2.39 -24.47
N ALA A 252 7.62 -2.42 -24.67
CA ALA A 252 8.60 -2.24 -23.60
C ALA A 252 8.44 -0.91 -22.83
N TRP A 253 7.89 0.14 -23.46
CA TRP A 253 7.62 1.42 -22.78
C TRP A 253 6.62 1.27 -21.62
N ARG A 254 5.78 0.24 -21.60
CA ARG A 254 4.89 -0.06 -20.47
C ARG A 254 5.63 -0.54 -19.22
N MET A 255 6.90 -0.93 -19.32
CA MET A 255 7.70 -1.33 -18.15
C MET A 255 8.04 -0.15 -17.24
N LEU A 256 7.93 1.09 -17.75
CA LEU A 256 8.08 2.30 -16.94
C LEU A 256 6.88 2.56 -16.04
N ASP A 257 5.72 2.01 -16.42
CA ASP A 257 4.52 2.08 -15.61
C ASP A 257 4.65 1.12 -14.41
N VAL A 258 5.11 1.68 -13.29
CA VAL A 258 5.27 0.98 -12.01
C VAL A 258 3.94 0.37 -11.56
N TRP A 259 2.85 1.09 -11.79
CA TRP A 259 1.52 0.63 -11.42
C TRP A 259 1.08 -0.56 -12.28
N GLY A 260 1.19 -0.45 -13.60
CA GLY A 260 0.90 -1.54 -14.53
C GLY A 260 1.75 -2.78 -14.26
N CYS A 261 3.01 -2.62 -13.84
CA CYS A 261 3.85 -3.75 -13.42
C CYS A 261 3.33 -4.43 -12.14
N LEU A 262 2.88 -3.64 -11.15
CA LEU A 262 2.31 -4.16 -9.91
C LEU A 262 0.97 -4.87 -10.16
N GLU A 263 0.10 -4.30 -10.99
CA GLU A 263 -1.18 -4.92 -11.37
C GLU A 263 -0.96 -6.23 -12.14
N CYS A 264 -0.07 -6.26 -13.13
CA CYS A 264 0.25 -7.46 -13.90
C CYS A 264 0.71 -8.63 -13.02
N LEU A 265 1.58 -8.36 -12.05
CA LEU A 265 2.05 -9.38 -11.10
C LEU A 265 0.96 -9.74 -10.07
N GLY A 266 0.18 -8.76 -9.62
CA GLY A 266 -0.91 -8.97 -8.67
C GLY A 266 -2.04 -9.84 -9.25
N GLU A 267 -2.39 -9.64 -10.52
CA GLU A 267 -3.32 -10.50 -11.26
C GLU A 267 -2.84 -11.95 -11.28
N ARG A 268 -1.53 -12.16 -11.49
CA ARG A 268 -0.93 -13.49 -11.46
C ARG A 268 -1.00 -14.13 -10.08
N CYS A 269 -0.76 -13.35 -9.02
CA CYS A 269 -0.91 -13.80 -7.63
C CYS A 269 -2.34 -14.26 -7.34
N LEU A 270 -3.35 -13.49 -7.75
CA LEU A 270 -4.77 -13.82 -7.57
C LEU A 270 -5.23 -14.98 -8.48
N GLY A 271 -4.55 -15.21 -9.59
CA GLY A 271 -5.00 -16.14 -10.62
C GLY A 271 -6.16 -15.60 -11.46
N ALA A 272 -6.32 -14.27 -11.50
CA ALA A 272 -7.25 -13.61 -12.39
C ALA A 272 -6.76 -13.69 -13.85
N PRO A 273 -7.67 -13.74 -14.84
CA PRO A 273 -7.27 -13.66 -16.23
C PRO A 273 -6.56 -12.32 -16.49
N THR A 274 -5.39 -12.38 -17.13
CA THR A 274 -4.55 -11.20 -17.46
C THR A 274 -5.10 -10.38 -18.62
N SER A 275 -6.32 -10.69 -19.07
CA SER A 275 -6.93 -10.14 -20.28
C SER A 275 -8.04 -9.18 -19.89
N ILE A 276 -7.76 -7.87 -19.94
CA ILE A 276 -8.84 -6.89 -20.00
C ILE A 276 -9.58 -7.13 -21.33
N PRO A 277 -10.91 -7.38 -21.31
CA PRO A 277 -11.67 -7.57 -22.53
C PRO A 277 -11.49 -6.36 -23.47
N GLY A 278 -10.98 -6.59 -24.68
CA GLY A 278 -10.75 -5.54 -25.69
C GLY A 278 -9.31 -5.03 -25.81
N GLN A 279 -8.39 -5.41 -24.94
CA GLN A 279 -6.98 -5.05 -25.08
C GLN A 279 -6.20 -6.11 -25.87
N ARG A 280 -5.41 -5.68 -26.87
CA ARG A 280 -4.62 -6.60 -27.70
C ARG A 280 -3.60 -7.35 -26.81
N PRO A 281 -3.56 -8.70 -26.86
CA PRO A 281 -2.67 -9.50 -26.02
C PRO A 281 -1.18 -9.20 -26.27
N ASP A 282 -0.84 -8.74 -27.48
CA ASP A 282 0.52 -8.41 -27.92
C ASP A 282 1.10 -7.17 -27.22
N LEU A 283 0.23 -6.32 -26.66
CA LEU A 283 0.58 -5.09 -25.95
C LEU A 283 0.64 -5.30 -24.43
N GLN A 284 0.42 -6.51 -23.93
CA GLN A 284 0.45 -6.79 -22.50
C GLN A 284 1.89 -6.91 -21.98
N ILE A 285 2.11 -6.39 -20.78
CA ILE A 285 3.40 -6.53 -20.10
C ILE A 285 3.59 -8.01 -19.75
N LYS A 286 4.72 -8.60 -20.18
CA LYS A 286 5.05 -9.96 -19.77
C LYS A 286 5.36 -9.95 -18.26
N PRO A 287 4.79 -10.88 -17.45
CA PRO A 287 4.94 -10.84 -15.99
C PRO A 287 6.41 -10.98 -15.55
N ILE A 288 7.22 -11.75 -16.28
CA ILE A 288 8.65 -11.87 -16.00
C ILE A 288 9.35 -10.52 -16.13
N LEU A 289 9.03 -9.75 -17.17
CA LEU A 289 9.60 -8.43 -17.39
C LEU A 289 9.13 -7.43 -16.34
N ALA A 290 7.86 -7.48 -15.93
CA ALA A 290 7.33 -6.68 -14.81
C ALA A 290 8.04 -7.00 -13.48
N GLY A 291 8.31 -8.27 -13.22
CA GLY A 291 9.08 -8.70 -12.03
C GLY A 291 10.50 -8.14 -12.03
N LEU A 292 11.17 -8.22 -13.19
CA LEU A 292 12.52 -7.67 -13.35
C LEU A 292 12.53 -6.14 -13.17
N SER A 293 11.62 -5.40 -13.81
CA SER A 293 11.57 -3.94 -13.67
C SER A 293 11.33 -3.50 -12.22
N LEU A 294 10.39 -4.14 -11.52
CA LEU A 294 10.10 -3.82 -10.12
C LEU A 294 11.24 -4.19 -9.18
N SER A 295 11.91 -5.32 -9.40
CA SER A 295 13.08 -5.70 -8.60
C SER A 295 14.23 -4.72 -8.78
N LEU A 296 14.52 -4.31 -10.02
CA LEU A 296 15.55 -3.32 -10.34
C LEU A 296 15.22 -1.95 -9.72
N LEU A 297 13.96 -1.51 -9.85
CA LEU A 297 13.48 -0.28 -9.23
C LEU A 297 13.63 -0.32 -7.71
N SER A 298 13.27 -1.43 -7.07
CA SER A 298 13.36 -1.59 -5.62
C SER A 298 14.82 -1.55 -5.15
N VAL A 299 15.72 -2.26 -5.84
CA VAL A 299 17.17 -2.23 -5.55
C VAL A 299 17.74 -0.82 -5.73
N PHE A 300 17.37 -0.13 -6.81
CA PHE A 300 17.78 1.24 -7.07
C PHE A 300 17.29 2.20 -5.98
N CYS A 301 16.02 2.10 -5.57
CA CYS A 301 15.45 2.90 -4.48
C CYS A 301 16.16 2.66 -3.14
N LEU A 302 16.47 1.41 -2.81
CA LEU A 302 17.23 1.06 -1.62
C LEU A 302 18.67 1.60 -1.68
N ALA A 303 19.31 1.58 -2.85
CA ALA A 303 20.64 2.13 -3.05
C ALA A 303 20.66 3.66 -2.87
N ILE A 304 19.68 4.37 -3.44
CA ILE A 304 19.52 5.83 -3.23
C ILE A 304 19.31 6.13 -1.75
N THR A 305 18.39 5.41 -1.11
CA THR A 305 18.11 5.58 0.32
C THR A 305 19.40 5.38 1.12
N ARG A 306 20.10 4.27 0.90
CA ARG A 306 21.37 4.01 1.60
C ARG A 306 22.41 5.11 1.35
N SER A 307 22.55 5.60 0.12
CA SER A 307 23.50 6.66 -0.23
C SER A 307 23.19 7.96 0.52
N ILE A 308 21.93 8.41 0.52
CA ILE A 308 21.52 9.66 1.19
C ILE A 308 21.71 9.55 2.71
N TYR A 309 21.34 8.42 3.30
CA TYR A 309 21.42 8.21 4.74
C TYR A 309 22.85 7.97 5.26
N LEU A 310 23.77 7.48 4.42
CA LEU A 310 25.20 7.36 4.76
C LEU A 310 25.98 8.64 4.47
N ARG A 311 25.58 9.45 3.50
CA ARG A 311 26.28 10.70 3.17
C ARG A 311 26.24 11.73 4.31
N GLY A 312 25.23 11.67 5.17
CA GLY A 312 25.19 12.44 6.42
C GLY A 312 26.25 12.07 7.46
N GLU A 313 27.13 11.10 7.21
CA GLU A 313 28.29 10.78 8.06
C GLU A 313 29.51 11.68 7.78
N ASN A 314 29.55 12.42 6.65
CA ASN A 314 30.73 13.15 6.18
C ASN A 314 30.60 14.69 6.16
N GLU A 315 29.49 15.24 6.66
CA GLU A 315 29.30 16.68 6.92
C GLU A 315 29.22 16.92 8.42
#